data_AF-M1B6L4-F1
#
_entry.id   AF-M1B6L4-F1
#
_cell.length_a   1.000
_cell.length_b   1.000
_cell.length_c   1.000
_cell.angle_alpha   90.00
_cell.angle_beta   90.00
_cell.angle_gamma   90.00
#
_symmetry.space_group_name_H-M   'P 1'
#
loop_
_entity.id
_entity.type
_entity.pdbx_description
1 polymer ?
#
loop_
_entity_poly.entity_id
_entity_poly.type
_entity_poly.pdbx_seq_one_letter_code
_entity_poly.pdbx_strand_id
1 'polypeptide(L)'
;MAPATEQPTPSETITTHASSESNNDNVIITGKIYTRVRLATKADLSHIYQLFYQIHEYHSYTHLYKATESSLANLLFKENPLPLFYGPSVLLLEVSPTPFNEPKNTTNEGFKPVLTTFDLKFPVVEGEVEEFRSKYDDAYIAGYALFYACFINDNPGFT
;
A
#
# COMPACT_ATOMS: atom_id res chain seq x y z
N MET A 1 6.02 18.71 54.91
CA MET A 1 6.27 17.59 53.99
C MET A 1 5.03 17.46 53.12
N ALA A 2 5.16 17.79 51.84
CA ALA A 2 4.05 17.80 50.88
C ALA A 2 3.71 16.35 50.43
N PRO A 3 2.45 16.05 50.07
CA PRO A 3 2.09 14.78 49.46
C PRO A 3 2.51 14.75 47.99
N ALA A 4 3.00 13.61 47.53
CA ALA A 4 3.35 13.36 46.14
C ALA A 4 2.07 13.28 45.30
N THR A 5 2.00 14.09 44.24
CA THR A 5 1.00 13.99 43.17
C THR A 5 1.31 12.79 42.29
N GLU A 6 0.43 11.79 42.30
CA GLU A 6 0.38 10.73 41.28
C GLU A 6 0.06 11.36 39.92
N GLN A 7 0.91 11.07 38.94
CA GLN A 7 0.76 11.50 37.56
C GLN A 7 -0.20 10.53 36.85
N PRO A 8 -1.27 11.00 36.17
CA PRO A 8 -2.15 10.12 35.43
C PRO A 8 -1.44 9.61 34.17
N THR A 9 -1.36 8.29 34.02
CA THR A 9 -0.96 7.62 32.79
C THR A 9 -2.02 7.89 31.70
N PRO A 10 -1.66 8.40 30.51
CA PRO A 10 -2.62 8.54 29.43
C PRO A 10 -2.97 7.13 28.92
N SER A 11 -4.23 6.75 29.10
CA SER A 11 -4.82 5.59 28.42
C SER A 11 -5.15 6.05 26.99
N GLU A 12 -4.41 5.58 25.99
CA GLU A 12 -4.69 5.87 24.59
C GLU A 12 -5.91 5.04 24.12
N THR A 13 -7.10 5.60 24.35
CA THR A 13 -8.33 5.12 23.73
C THR A 13 -8.33 5.57 22.26
N ILE A 14 -8.34 4.61 21.34
CA ILE A 14 -8.53 4.86 19.91
C ILE A 14 -9.97 5.33 19.72
N THR A 15 -10.15 6.58 19.30
CA THR A 15 -11.48 7.11 18.95
C THR A 15 -11.56 7.31 17.44
N THR A 16 -12.28 6.40 16.77
CA THR A 16 -12.80 6.67 15.42
C THR A 16 -13.94 7.68 15.55
N HIS A 17 -13.63 8.96 15.49
CA HIS A 17 -14.66 9.98 15.31
C HIS A 17 -15.05 10.01 13.82
N ALA A 18 -15.98 9.15 13.44
CA ALA A 18 -16.84 9.44 12.29
C ALA A 18 -17.82 10.55 12.73
N SER A 19 -17.32 11.78 12.83
CA SER A 19 -18.16 12.94 13.08
C SER A 19 -18.87 13.29 11.78
N SER A 20 -20.12 12.86 11.68
CA SER A 20 -21.08 13.34 10.70
C SER A 20 -21.36 14.81 10.98
N GLU A 21 -20.61 15.73 10.35
CA GLU A 21 -20.98 17.12 10.03
C GLU A 21 -19.75 17.90 9.51
N SER A 22 -19.36 17.64 8.26
CA SER A 22 -18.83 18.61 7.27
C SER A 22 -18.33 17.80 6.06
N ASN A 23 -18.58 18.28 4.83
CA ASN A 23 -18.36 17.56 3.57
C ASN A 23 -16.88 17.33 3.18
N ASN A 24 -16.01 16.98 4.14
CA ASN A 24 -14.64 16.57 3.89
C ASN A 24 -14.41 15.26 4.64
N ASP A 25 -14.63 14.12 3.97
CA ASP A 25 -14.42 12.76 4.50
C ASP A 25 -12.91 12.46 4.63
N ASN A 26 -12.20 13.31 5.36
CA ASN A 26 -10.79 13.13 5.63
C ASN A 26 -10.64 12.03 6.67
N VAL A 27 -10.02 10.91 6.29
CA VAL A 27 -9.64 9.89 7.27
C VAL A 27 -8.36 10.33 7.96
N ILE A 28 -8.43 10.43 9.28
CA ILE A 28 -7.29 10.76 10.13
C ILE A 28 -6.76 9.47 10.74
N ILE A 29 -5.56 9.05 10.33
CA ILE A 29 -4.88 7.89 10.89
C ILE A 29 -3.90 8.37 11.96
N THR A 30 -4.08 7.91 13.20
CA THR A 30 -3.27 8.30 14.36
C THR A 30 -2.78 7.10 15.15
N GLY A 31 -1.68 7.30 15.90
CA GLY A 31 -1.15 6.30 16.81
C GLY A 31 -0.59 5.09 16.08
N LYS A 32 -0.98 3.90 16.51
CA LYS A 32 -0.48 2.64 15.99
C LYS A 32 -1.14 2.28 14.66
N ILE A 33 -0.33 2.10 13.63
CA ILE A 33 -0.78 1.65 12.29
C ILE A 33 -0.21 0.26 11.99
N TYR A 34 -1.06 -0.58 11.39
CA TYR A 34 -0.67 -1.90 10.92
C TYR A 34 -0.40 -1.81 9.43
N THR A 35 0.69 -2.41 8.97
CA THR A 35 1.05 -2.41 7.56
C THR A 35 1.23 -3.82 7.04
N ARG A 36 0.87 -4.02 5.78
CA ARG A 36 1.04 -5.27 5.05
C ARG A 36 1.63 -4.97 3.68
N VAL A 37 2.79 -5.56 3.41
CA VAL A 37 3.33 -5.63 2.05
C VAL A 37 2.89 -6.96 1.45
N ARG A 38 2.13 -6.93 0.37
CA ARG A 38 1.64 -8.13 -0.33
C ARG A 38 1.81 -8.02 -1.83
N LEU A 39 1.83 -9.18 -2.50
CA LEU A 39 1.78 -9.23 -3.95
C LEU A 39 0.42 -8.72 -4.45
N ALA A 40 0.43 -7.91 -5.49
CA ALA A 40 -0.76 -7.44 -6.17
C ALA A 40 -1.52 -8.57 -6.86
N THR A 41 -2.84 -8.43 -6.93
CA THR A 41 -3.74 -9.32 -7.65
C THR A 41 -4.47 -8.54 -8.74
N LYS A 42 -5.17 -9.24 -9.63
CA LYS A 42 -6.03 -8.60 -10.65
C LYS A 42 -7.09 -7.66 -10.05
N ALA A 43 -7.52 -7.92 -8.81
CA ALA A 43 -8.51 -7.08 -8.14
C ALA A 43 -7.99 -5.67 -7.81
N ASP A 44 -6.67 -5.50 -7.75
CA ASP A 44 -5.98 -4.25 -7.41
C ASP A 44 -5.69 -3.37 -8.63
N LEU A 45 -6.05 -3.80 -9.84
CA LEU A 45 -5.68 -3.13 -11.10
C LEU A 45 -6.03 -1.64 -11.13
N SER A 46 -7.24 -1.28 -10.68
CA SER A 46 -7.71 0.12 -10.63
C SER A 46 -6.80 0.98 -9.75
N HIS A 47 -6.49 0.49 -8.55
CA HIS A 47 -5.61 1.18 -7.60
C HIS A 47 -4.19 1.34 -8.16
N ILE A 48 -3.64 0.30 -8.78
CA ILE A 48 -2.30 0.36 -9.38
C ILE A 48 -2.28 1.39 -10.51
N TYR A 49 -3.32 1.42 -11.34
CA TYR A 49 -3.45 2.37 -12.43
C TYR A 49 -3.48 3.84 -11.93
N GLN A 50 -4.25 4.11 -10.87
CA GLN A 50 -4.28 5.42 -10.22
C GLN A 50 -2.92 5.80 -9.61
N LEU A 51 -2.28 4.90 -8.86
CA LEU A 51 -0.97 5.16 -8.25
C LEU A 51 0.11 5.44 -9.32
N PHE A 52 0.06 4.72 -10.44
CA PHE A 52 0.96 4.97 -11.57
C PHE A 52 0.70 6.33 -12.20
N TYR A 53 -0.56 6.76 -12.31
CA TYR A 53 -0.87 8.10 -12.79
C TYR A 53 -0.37 9.18 -11.82
N GLN A 54 -0.63 9.03 -10.52
CA GLN A 54 -0.21 9.98 -9.48
C GLN A 54 1.30 10.22 -9.46
N ILE A 55 2.15 9.19 -9.66
CA ILE A 55 3.60 9.39 -9.72
C ILE A 55 4.02 10.17 -10.98
N HIS A 56 3.33 9.98 -12.12
CA HIS A 56 3.60 10.75 -13.33
C HIS A 56 3.12 12.19 -13.20
N GLU A 57 1.99 12.42 -12.53
CA GLU A 57 1.52 13.76 -12.18
C GLU A 57 2.49 14.48 -11.27
N TYR A 58 2.95 13.84 -10.19
CA TYR A 58 3.95 14.37 -9.28
C TYR A 58 5.22 14.83 -10.00
N HIS A 59 5.69 14.06 -11.00
CA HIS A 59 6.86 14.41 -11.80
C HIS A 59 6.56 15.28 -13.03
N SER A 60 5.31 15.72 -13.24
CA SER A 60 4.88 16.50 -14.43
C SER A 60 5.10 15.76 -15.76
N TYR A 61 5.04 14.43 -15.75
CA TYR A 61 5.23 13.53 -16.89
C TYR A 61 3.94 12.89 -17.41
N THR A 62 2.77 13.42 -17.05
CA THR A 62 1.47 12.92 -17.53
C THR A 62 1.35 12.88 -19.05
N HIS A 63 2.01 13.81 -19.76
CA HIS A 63 2.08 13.82 -21.22
C HIS A 63 2.81 12.59 -21.83
N LEU A 64 3.60 11.88 -21.03
CA LEU A 64 4.25 10.61 -21.41
C LEU A 64 3.43 9.38 -20.96
N TYR A 65 2.43 9.57 -20.10
CA TYR A 65 1.61 8.48 -19.58
C TYR A 65 0.61 8.00 -20.65
N LYS A 66 0.95 6.88 -21.31
CA LYS A 66 0.13 6.25 -22.36
C LYS A 66 -0.47 4.91 -21.94
N ALA A 67 -0.24 4.50 -20.70
CA ALA A 67 -0.77 3.25 -20.19
C ALA A 67 -2.30 3.33 -20.09
N THR A 68 -2.98 2.23 -20.39
CA THR A 68 -4.39 2.01 -20.08
C THR A 68 -4.48 0.90 -19.04
N GLU A 69 -5.62 0.77 -18.36
CA GLU A 69 -5.84 -0.38 -17.46
C GLU A 69 -5.64 -1.72 -18.18
N SER A 70 -6.09 -1.83 -19.44
CA SER A 70 -5.90 -3.05 -20.23
C SER A 70 -4.43 -3.34 -20.54
N SER A 71 -3.65 -2.32 -20.90
CA SER A 71 -2.21 -2.51 -21.15
C SER A 71 -1.47 -2.89 -19.87
N LEU A 72 -1.86 -2.30 -18.73
CA LEU A 72 -1.29 -2.59 -17.42
C LEU A 72 -1.67 -3.99 -16.92
N ALA A 73 -2.92 -4.40 -17.13
CA ALA A 73 -3.37 -5.75 -16.80
C ALA A 73 -2.61 -6.81 -17.61
N ASN A 74 -2.41 -6.55 -18.90
CA ASN A 74 -1.60 -7.40 -19.76
C ASN A 74 -0.14 -7.43 -19.30
N LEU A 75 0.43 -6.31 -18.87
CA LEU A 75 1.81 -6.27 -18.38
C LEU A 75 2.01 -7.07 -17.08
N LEU A 76 1.11 -6.92 -16.12
CA LEU A 76 1.28 -7.44 -14.75
C LEU A 76 0.73 -8.87 -14.57
N PHE A 77 -0.31 -9.24 -15.33
CA PHE A 77 -1.10 -10.45 -15.05
C PHE A 77 -1.27 -11.39 -16.24
N LYS A 78 -0.72 -11.07 -17.42
CA LYS A 78 -0.60 -12.04 -18.51
C LYS A 78 0.64 -12.89 -18.26
N GLU A 79 0.44 -14.20 -18.08
CA GLU A 79 1.50 -15.23 -18.01
C GLU A 79 2.83 -14.73 -17.43
N ASN A 80 2.83 -14.41 -16.13
CA ASN A 80 4.03 -13.96 -15.44
C ASN A 80 4.94 -15.19 -15.23
N PRO A 81 6.20 -15.17 -15.72
CA PRO A 81 7.10 -16.31 -15.60
C PRO A 81 7.32 -16.66 -14.13
N LEU A 82 7.34 -17.96 -13.84
CA LEU A 82 7.93 -18.46 -12.62
C LEU A 82 9.45 -18.57 -12.82
N PRO A 83 10.27 -18.21 -11.81
CA PRO A 83 9.88 -17.83 -10.45
C PRO A 83 9.42 -16.37 -10.33
N LEU A 84 8.70 -16.03 -9.25
CA LEU A 84 8.17 -14.68 -9.02
C LEU A 84 9.26 -13.60 -9.19
N PHE A 85 8.82 -12.42 -9.62
CA PHE A 85 9.66 -11.23 -9.88
C PHE A 85 10.61 -11.34 -11.10
N TYR A 86 10.54 -12.43 -11.89
CA TYR A 86 11.20 -12.48 -13.20
C TYR A 86 10.44 -11.69 -14.27
N GLY A 87 9.12 -11.56 -14.13
CA GLY A 87 8.30 -10.65 -14.92
C GLY A 87 7.87 -9.41 -14.11
N PRO A 88 7.23 -8.43 -14.78
CA PRO A 88 6.63 -7.28 -14.14
C PRO A 88 5.71 -7.71 -12.99
N SER A 89 6.01 -7.26 -11.78
CA SER A 89 5.31 -7.64 -10.56
C SER A 89 5.18 -6.44 -9.65
N VAL A 90 4.06 -6.31 -8.95
CA VAL A 90 3.82 -5.17 -8.03
C VAL A 90 3.62 -5.70 -6.62
N LEU A 91 4.37 -5.12 -5.68
CA LEU A 91 4.04 -5.22 -4.25
C LEU A 91 3.24 -3.99 -3.86
N LEU A 92 2.17 -4.19 -3.09
CA LEU A 92 1.35 -3.13 -2.55
C LEU A 92 1.65 -2.95 -1.07
N LEU A 93 1.77 -1.70 -0.64
CA LEU A 93 1.78 -1.31 0.76
C LEU A 93 0.33 -1.01 1.17
N GLU A 94 -0.22 -1.87 2.01
CA GLU A 94 -1.50 -1.63 2.67
C GLU A 94 -1.29 -1.14 4.08
N VAL A 95 -2.16 -0.25 4.52
CA VAL A 95 -2.22 0.30 5.87
C VAL A 95 -3.61 0.10 6.46
N SER A 96 -3.69 -0.25 7.74
CA SER A 96 -4.97 -0.40 8.44
C SER A 96 -4.87 0.15 9.86
N PRO A 97 -5.95 0.75 10.38
CA PRO A 97 -6.06 1.07 11.81
C PRO A 97 -6.18 -0.18 12.69
N THR A 98 -6.46 -1.35 12.11
CA THR A 98 -6.62 -2.62 12.82
C THR A 98 -5.60 -3.67 12.37
N PRO A 99 -5.24 -4.64 13.24
CA PRO A 99 -4.34 -5.71 12.83
C PRO A 99 -4.89 -6.49 11.64
N PHE A 100 -4.03 -6.78 10.66
CA PHE A 100 -4.40 -7.68 9.57
C PHE A 100 -4.64 -9.09 10.10
N ASN A 101 -5.70 -9.72 9.58
CA ASN A 101 -5.87 -11.15 9.73
C ASN A 101 -4.69 -11.87 9.07
N GLU A 102 -4.26 -12.98 9.67
CA GLU A 102 -3.28 -13.85 9.01
C GLU A 102 -3.79 -14.23 7.61
N PRO A 103 -2.92 -14.18 6.57
CA PRO A 103 -3.35 -14.42 5.21
C PRO A 103 -3.94 -15.82 5.07
N LYS A 104 -5.26 -15.90 4.89
CA LYS A 104 -6.03 -17.16 4.77
C LYS A 104 -5.69 -17.99 3.52
N ASN A 105 -4.83 -17.48 2.65
CA ASN A 105 -4.43 -18.12 1.40
C ASN A 105 -2.92 -18.00 1.18
N THR A 106 -2.16 -18.96 1.69
CA THR A 106 -0.77 -19.24 1.28
C THR A 106 -0.73 -20.22 0.09
N THR A 107 -1.78 -20.29 -0.71
CA THR A 107 -1.90 -21.22 -1.86
C THR A 107 -1.02 -20.85 -3.04
N ASN A 108 -0.30 -19.73 -3.00
CA ASN A 108 0.69 -19.35 -4.02
C ASN A 108 2.11 -19.47 -3.43
N GLU A 109 2.84 -20.49 -3.86
CA GLU A 109 4.17 -20.91 -3.35
C GLU A 109 5.32 -19.88 -3.52
N GLY A 110 5.06 -18.60 -3.79
CA GLY A 110 6.10 -17.66 -4.24
C GLY A 110 6.44 -16.47 -3.32
N PHE A 111 5.47 -15.84 -2.65
CA PHE A 111 5.73 -14.65 -1.82
C PHE A 111 4.84 -14.63 -0.58
N LYS A 112 5.47 -14.58 0.60
CA LYS A 112 4.77 -14.44 1.87
C LYS A 112 4.59 -12.94 2.20
N PRO A 113 3.37 -12.47 2.48
CA PRO A 113 3.15 -11.10 2.92
C PRO A 113 3.99 -10.74 4.15
N VAL A 114 4.52 -9.52 4.16
CA VAL A 114 5.30 -8.98 5.28
C VAL A 114 4.39 -8.06 6.08
N LEU A 115 4.20 -8.38 7.36
CA LEU A 115 3.42 -7.58 8.29
C LEU A 115 4.36 -6.77 9.18
N THR A 116 4.04 -5.52 9.41
CA THR A 116 4.78 -4.65 10.33
C THR A 116 3.80 -3.72 11.05
N THR A 117 4.24 -3.13 12.15
CA THR A 117 3.47 -2.18 12.92
C THR A 117 4.35 -0.97 13.17
N PHE A 118 3.78 0.22 13.02
CA PHE A 118 4.47 1.47 13.27
C PHE A 118 3.65 2.33 14.22
N ASP A 119 4.34 3.06 15.09
CA ASP A 119 3.72 4.13 15.87
C ASP A 119 3.94 5.44 15.11
N LEU A 120 2.85 6.00 14.58
CA LEU A 120 2.87 7.26 13.85
C LEU A 120 3.20 8.40 14.81
N LYS A 121 4.27 9.15 14.52
CA LYS A 121 4.65 10.33 15.30
C LYS A 121 3.71 11.52 15.08
N PHE A 122 2.99 11.53 13.96
CA PHE A 122 2.08 12.59 13.56
C PHE A 122 0.83 11.99 12.91
N PRO A 123 -0.35 12.62 13.08
CA PRO A 123 -1.55 12.24 12.35
C PRO A 123 -1.31 12.35 10.85
N VAL A 124 -1.75 11.33 10.10
CA VAL A 124 -1.83 11.41 8.64
C VAL A 124 -3.27 11.73 8.28
N VAL A 125 -3.48 12.83 7.56
CA VAL A 125 -4.78 13.26 7.05
C VAL A 125 -4.79 12.99 5.56
N GLU A 126 -5.61 12.04 5.14
CA GLU A 126 -5.75 11.68 3.73
C GLU A 126 -7.12 12.08 3.22
N GLY A 127 -7.14 12.84 2.12
CA GLY A 127 -8.37 13.36 1.50
C GLY A 127 -9.01 12.42 0.48
N GLU A 128 -8.27 11.43 -0.02
CA GLU A 128 -8.71 10.53 -1.11
C GLU A 128 -8.75 9.04 -0.69
N VAL A 129 -8.82 8.78 0.62
CA VAL A 129 -8.74 7.42 1.20
C VAL A 129 -9.71 6.40 0.62
N GLU A 130 -10.96 6.79 0.35
CA GLU A 130 -11.97 5.83 -0.11
C GLU A 130 -11.68 5.33 -1.53
N GLU A 131 -10.97 6.10 -2.36
CA GLU A 131 -10.55 5.67 -3.70
C GLU A 131 -9.50 4.55 -3.64
N PHE A 132 -8.73 4.49 -2.55
CA PHE A 132 -7.68 3.50 -2.33
C PHE A 132 -8.04 2.41 -1.31
N ARG A 133 -9.32 2.27 -0.98
CA ARG A 133 -9.78 1.24 -0.05
C ARG A 133 -9.57 -0.16 -0.63
N SER A 134 -8.85 -0.99 0.11
CA SER A 134 -8.60 -2.39 -0.25
C SER A 134 -9.91 -3.17 -0.30
N LYS A 135 -9.99 -4.12 -1.24
CA LYS A 135 -11.19 -4.96 -1.43
C LYS A 135 -11.33 -6.08 -0.41
N TYR A 136 -10.26 -6.39 0.33
CA TYR A 136 -10.18 -7.62 1.13
C TYR A 136 -10.35 -7.40 2.63
N ASP A 137 -9.85 -6.28 3.13
CA ASP A 137 -9.83 -5.93 4.55
C ASP A 137 -10.16 -4.44 4.69
N ASP A 138 -10.45 -3.98 5.91
CA ASP A 138 -10.58 -2.56 6.24
C ASP A 138 -9.18 -1.89 6.26
N ALA A 139 -8.61 -1.79 5.08
CA ALA A 139 -7.26 -1.31 4.82
C ALA A 139 -7.25 -0.42 3.59
N TYR A 140 -6.21 0.40 3.47
CA TYR A 140 -6.02 1.35 2.40
C TYR A 140 -4.71 1.08 1.70
N ILE A 141 -4.65 1.22 0.39
CA ILE A 141 -3.43 1.08 -0.39
C ILE A 141 -2.69 2.41 -0.34
N ALA A 142 -1.60 2.45 0.41
CA ALA A 142 -0.78 3.65 0.62
C ALA A 142 0.39 3.77 -0.36
N GLY A 143 0.65 2.75 -1.18
CA GLY A 143 1.71 2.81 -2.16
C GLY A 143 2.03 1.47 -2.81
N TYR A 144 3.04 1.49 -3.68
CA TYR A 144 3.46 0.32 -4.43
C TYR A 144 4.98 0.28 -4.68
N ALA A 145 5.49 -0.92 -4.97
CA ALA A 145 6.82 -1.14 -5.53
C ALA A 145 6.68 -1.99 -6.79
N LEU A 146 7.19 -1.48 -7.92
CA LEU A 146 7.21 -2.18 -9.21
C LEU A 146 8.55 -2.90 -9.38
N PHE A 147 8.48 -4.20 -9.61
CA PHE A 147 9.61 -5.06 -9.95
C PHE A 147 9.51 -5.42 -11.42
N TYR A 148 10.63 -5.38 -12.12
CA TYR A 148 10.80 -5.92 -13.46
C TYR A 148 12.23 -6.43 -13.56
N ALA A 149 12.43 -7.62 -14.13
CA ALA A 149 13.78 -8.09 -14.37
C ALA A 149 14.41 -7.25 -15.48
N CYS A 150 15.52 -6.58 -15.16
CA CYS A 150 16.35 -5.94 -16.16
C CYS A 150 17.35 -6.98 -16.67
N PHE A 151 16.96 -7.74 -17.68
CA PHE A 151 17.89 -8.64 -18.38
C PHE A 151 18.77 -7.81 -19.31
N ILE A 152 19.68 -7.03 -18.72
CA ILE A 152 20.84 -6.56 -19.47
C ILE A 152 21.66 -7.83 -19.70
N ASN A 153 21.73 -8.28 -20.96
CA ASN A 153 22.69 -9.31 -21.34
C ASN A 153 24.09 -8.71 -21.18
N ASP A 154 24.57 -8.61 -19.95
CA ASP A 154 25.97 -8.41 -19.63
C ASP A 154 26.69 -9.69 -20.01
N ASN A 155 26.92 -9.86 -21.31
CA ASN A 155 28.13 -10.53 -21.73
C ASN A 155 29.20 -9.42 -21.79
N PRO A 156 30.00 -9.18 -20.73
CA PRO A 156 31.18 -8.32 -20.83
C PRO A 156 32.29 -8.99 -21.68
N GLY A 157 31.94 -10.03 -22.45
CA GLY A 157 32.81 -10.68 -23.41
C GLY A 157 33.22 -9.69 -24.49
N PHE A 158 34.35 -9.04 -24.27
CA PHE A 158 35.25 -8.63 -25.33
C PHE A 158 35.45 -9.83 -26.26
N THR A 159 34.80 -9.82 -27.42
CA THR A 159 35.20 -10.63 -28.59
C THR A 159 36.08 -9.79 -29.49
#